data_AF-A0A519L6X5-F1
#
_entry.id   AF-A0A519L6X5-F1
#
_cell.length_a   1.000
_cell.length_b   1.000
_cell.length_c   1.000
_cell.angle_alpha   90.00
_cell.angle_beta   90.00
_cell.angle_gamma   90.00
#
_symmetry.space_group_name_H-M   'P 1'
#
loop_
_entity.id
_entity.type
_entity.pdbx_description
1 polymer ?
#
loop_
_entity_poly.entity_id
_entity_poly.type
_entity_poly.pdbx_seq_one_letter_code
_entity_poly.pdbx_strand_id
1 'polypeptide(L)'
;GQAPLTIIDGVQREIYSLDPESIASVSILKDALSTVLLGQNSSRGALLVTTKLPQPGAPHLSFTAETGTQTSLGLQTPLAAYQYAYLLNEALLNDGRSPAYTGADFDAYRNGTDPNGHPDVNWYNTILRKNPLLTRYNLNVNGGGNTARYIVSLSYLNQDGHFKTDNTNSYNTNKVFWHQLF
;
A
#
# COMPACT_ATOMS: atom_id res chain seq x y z
N GLY A 1 -20.43 1.10 -9.01
CA GLY A 1 -20.50 -0.34 -9.30
C GLY A 1 -20.50 -1.10 -7.99
N GLN A 2 -21.19 -2.24 -7.91
CA GLN A 2 -21.16 -3.08 -6.71
C GLN A 2 -19.87 -3.92 -6.70
N ALA A 3 -19.28 -4.14 -5.52
CA ALA A 3 -18.12 -5.01 -5.40
C ALA A 3 -18.51 -6.46 -5.75
N PRO A 4 -17.73 -7.17 -6.57
CA PRO A 4 -18.03 -8.56 -6.95
C PRO A 4 -17.92 -9.49 -5.74
N LEU A 5 -18.69 -10.57 -5.76
CA LEU A 5 -18.61 -11.60 -4.73
C LEU A 5 -17.32 -12.40 -4.90
N THR A 6 -16.53 -12.60 -3.84
CA THR A 6 -15.35 -13.47 -3.91
C THR A 6 -15.67 -14.85 -3.33
N ILE A 7 -15.41 -15.89 -4.12
CA ILE A 7 -15.63 -17.30 -3.78
C ILE A 7 -14.27 -17.99 -3.85
N ILE A 8 -13.86 -18.59 -2.74
CA ILE A 8 -12.59 -19.29 -2.58
C ILE A 8 -12.94 -20.76 -2.33
N ASP A 9 -12.55 -21.65 -3.24
CA ASP A 9 -12.82 -23.09 -3.19
C ASP A 9 -14.30 -23.43 -2.91
N GLY A 10 -15.21 -22.66 -3.52
CA GLY A 10 -16.66 -22.82 -3.39
C GLY A 10 -17.28 -22.13 -2.17
N VAL A 11 -16.50 -21.51 -1.29
CA VAL A 11 -16.98 -20.78 -0.11
C VAL A 11 -16.76 -19.28 -0.27
N GLN A 12 -17.77 -18.47 0.01
CA GLN A 12 -17.62 -17.02 0.00
C GLN A 12 -16.65 -16.55 1.10
N ARG A 13 -15.60 -15.83 0.72
CA ARG A 13 -14.56 -15.32 1.61
C ARG A 13 -13.99 -14.00 1.07
N GLU A 14 -13.38 -13.21 1.94
CA GLU A 14 -12.67 -11.99 1.55
C GLU A 14 -11.39 -12.34 0.77
N ILE A 15 -11.12 -11.67 -0.35
CA ILE A 15 -9.94 -11.95 -1.18
C ILE A 15 -8.62 -11.74 -0.42
N TYR A 16 -8.60 -10.80 0.52
CA TYR A 16 -7.41 -10.46 1.31
C TYR A 16 -7.03 -11.52 2.34
N SER A 17 -7.87 -12.55 2.54
CA SER A 17 -7.55 -13.65 3.45
C SER A 17 -6.70 -14.75 2.81
N LEU A 18 -6.33 -14.65 1.53
CA LEU A 18 -5.51 -15.64 0.84
C LEU A 18 -4.11 -15.09 0.57
N ASP A 19 -3.12 -15.95 0.74
CA ASP A 19 -1.78 -15.72 0.18
C ASP A 19 -1.83 -15.87 -1.35
N PRO A 20 -1.40 -14.86 -2.14
CA PRO A 20 -1.38 -14.96 -3.60
C PRO A 20 -0.64 -16.18 -4.13
N GLU A 21 0.38 -16.65 -3.41
CA GLU A 21 1.17 -17.82 -3.82
C GLU A 21 0.38 -19.13 -3.68
N SER A 22 -0.68 -19.17 -2.87
CA SER A 22 -1.57 -20.33 -2.77
C SER A 22 -2.60 -20.42 -3.91
N ILE A 23 -2.73 -19.36 -4.72
CA ILE A 23 -3.72 -19.30 -5.80
C ILE A 23 -3.25 -20.16 -6.98
N ALA A 24 -4.09 -21.11 -7.39
CA ALA A 24 -3.87 -21.87 -8.62
C ALA A 24 -4.49 -21.16 -9.83
N SER A 25 -5.70 -20.61 -9.66
CA SER A 25 -6.38 -19.88 -10.73
C SER A 25 -7.38 -18.86 -10.21
N VAL A 26 -7.63 -17.85 -11.04
CA VAL A 26 -8.64 -16.81 -10.81
C VAL A 26 -9.53 -16.71 -12.04
N SER A 27 -10.83 -16.85 -11.84
CA SER A 27 -11.86 -16.77 -12.88
C SER A 27 -12.87 -15.68 -12.54
N ILE A 28 -13.30 -14.91 -13.54
CA ILE A 28 -14.27 -13.83 -13.36
C ILE A 28 -15.57 -14.19 -14.08
N LEU A 29 -16.64 -14.34 -13.31
CA LEU A 29 -17.99 -14.57 -13.80
C LEU A 29 -18.69 -13.22 -13.99
N LYS A 30 -18.80 -12.81 -15.27
CA LYS A 30 -19.40 -11.51 -15.66
C LYS A 30 -20.87 -11.61 -16.03
N ASP A 31 -21.33 -12.79 -16.42
CA ASP A 31 -22.68 -12.99 -16.95
C ASP A 31 -23.65 -13.49 -15.87
N ALA A 32 -24.87 -12.95 -15.88
CA ALA A 32 -25.91 -13.28 -14.90
C ALA A 32 -26.26 -14.79 -14.89
N LEU A 33 -26.19 -15.47 -16.05
CA LEU A 33 -26.44 -16.92 -16.15
C LEU A 33 -25.37 -17.78 -15.47
N SER A 34 -24.12 -17.30 -15.45
CA SER A 34 -23.00 -17.98 -14.79
C SER A 34 -23.00 -17.83 -13.26
N THR A 35 -23.79 -16.88 -12.74
CA THR A 35 -23.86 -16.54 -11.31
C THR A 35 -25.20 -16.88 -10.67
N VAL A 36 -26.16 -17.48 -11.40
CA VAL A 36 -27.52 -17.84 -10.90
C VAL A 36 -27.46 -18.66 -9.60
N LEU A 37 -26.46 -19.54 -9.47
CA LEU A 37 -26.26 -20.37 -8.28
C LEU A 37 -25.87 -19.57 -7.03
N LEU A 38 -25.54 -18.28 -7.18
CA LEU A 38 -25.18 -17.36 -6.09
C LEU A 38 -26.39 -16.56 -5.56
N GLY A 39 -27.59 -16.84 -6.08
CA GLY A 39 -28.86 -16.31 -5.56
C GLY A 39 -28.97 -14.79 -5.66
N GLN A 40 -29.31 -14.12 -4.57
CA GLN A 40 -29.55 -12.66 -4.53
C GLN A 40 -28.32 -11.82 -4.94
N ASN A 41 -27.12 -12.41 -4.97
CA ASN A 41 -25.88 -11.75 -5.36
C ASN A 41 -25.52 -11.92 -6.87
N SER A 42 -26.38 -12.56 -7.68
CA SER A 42 -26.10 -12.85 -9.10
C SER A 42 -25.88 -11.59 -9.96
N SER A 43 -26.39 -10.43 -9.55
CA SER A 43 -26.21 -9.16 -10.26
C SER A 43 -24.83 -8.51 -10.05
N ARG A 44 -24.03 -8.99 -9.09
CA ARG A 44 -22.73 -8.40 -8.69
C ARG A 44 -21.54 -8.92 -9.48
N GLY A 45 -21.72 -9.99 -10.24
CA GLY A 45 -20.61 -10.80 -10.76
C GLY A 45 -19.84 -11.50 -9.63
N ALA A 46 -19.02 -12.49 -9.99
CA ALA A 46 -18.25 -13.24 -9.01
C ALA A 46 -16.80 -13.45 -9.43
N LEU A 47 -15.89 -13.35 -8.46
CA LEU A 47 -14.50 -13.74 -8.55
C LEU A 47 -14.37 -15.14 -7.94
N LEU A 48 -14.10 -16.14 -8.77
CA LEU A 48 -13.82 -17.50 -8.33
C LEU A 48 -12.31 -17.67 -8.23
N VAL A 49 -11.84 -17.99 -7.03
CA VAL A 49 -10.44 -18.28 -6.74
C VAL A 49 -10.35 -19.75 -6.35
N THR A 50 -9.45 -20.47 -7.02
CA THR A 50 -9.16 -21.88 -6.71
C THR A 50 -7.74 -21.96 -6.14
N THR A 51 -7.55 -22.60 -5.00
CA THR A 51 -6.21 -22.79 -4.41
C THR A 51 -5.48 -23.98 -5.01
N LYS A 52 -4.15 -23.99 -4.88
CA LYS A 52 -3.29 -25.11 -5.28
C LYS A 52 -3.69 -26.39 -4.53
N LEU A 53 -3.85 -27.48 -5.28
CA LEU A 53 -4.15 -28.79 -4.73
C LEU A 53 -2.86 -29.55 -4.35
N PRO A 54 -2.89 -30.40 -3.31
CA PRO A 54 -1.76 -31.27 -2.98
C PRO A 54 -1.41 -32.22 -4.13
N GLN A 55 -0.14 -32.25 -4.54
CA GLN A 55 0.34 -33.15 -5.60
C GLN A 55 1.04 -34.37 -5.00
N PRO A 56 0.82 -35.58 -5.57
CA PRO A 56 1.58 -36.76 -5.18
C PRO A 56 3.02 -36.65 -5.70
N GLY A 57 3.97 -37.14 -4.93
CA GLY A 57 5.39 -37.10 -5.29
C GLY A 57 6.31 -36.90 -4.10
N ALA A 58 7.60 -36.82 -4.40
CA ALA A 58 8.61 -36.44 -3.41
C ALA A 58 8.29 -35.05 -2.84
N PRO A 59 8.62 -34.80 -1.56
CA PRO A 59 8.42 -33.49 -0.95
C PRO A 59 9.12 -32.41 -1.78
N HIS A 60 8.35 -31.43 -2.22
CA HIS A 60 8.84 -30.26 -2.92
C HIS A 60 8.80 -29.06 -1.98
N LEU A 61 9.97 -28.47 -1.74
CA LEU A 61 10.15 -27.26 -0.96
C LEU A 61 10.38 -26.08 -1.90
N SER A 62 9.59 -25.02 -1.77
CA SER A 62 9.89 -23.73 -2.40
C SER A 62 10.03 -22.66 -1.33
N PHE A 63 11.05 -21.83 -1.48
CA PHE A 63 11.27 -20.65 -0.66
C PHE A 63 11.51 -19.45 -1.56
N THR A 64 10.76 -18.39 -1.32
CA THR A 64 10.84 -17.13 -2.06
C THR A 64 11.06 -16.00 -1.08
N ALA A 65 12.11 -15.22 -1.32
CA ALA A 65 12.42 -14.02 -0.57
C ALA A 65 12.44 -12.83 -1.53
N GLU A 66 11.63 -11.83 -1.24
CA GLU A 66 11.55 -10.61 -2.02
C GLU A 66 11.79 -9.41 -1.12
N THR A 67 12.57 -8.46 -1.62
CA THR A 67 12.75 -7.17 -0.99
C THR A 67 12.63 -6.08 -2.05
N GLY A 68 11.98 -4.99 -1.69
CA GLY A 68 11.77 -3.85 -2.56
C GLY A 68 11.71 -2.57 -1.76
N THR A 69 11.87 -1.45 -2.44
CA THR A 69 11.61 -0.13 -1.87
C THR A 69 10.42 0.50 -2.58
N GLN A 70 9.60 1.22 -1.84
CA GLN A 70 8.45 1.92 -2.40
C GLN A 70 8.74 3.41 -2.43
N THR A 71 8.80 4.01 -3.61
CA THR A 71 9.03 5.45 -3.77
C THR A 71 7.76 6.12 -4.29
N SER A 72 7.51 7.34 -3.82
CA SER A 72 6.35 8.10 -4.29
C SER A 72 6.67 8.72 -5.66
N LEU A 73 5.83 8.42 -6.66
CA LEU A 73 6.06 8.81 -8.06
C LEU A 73 5.64 10.26 -8.39
N GLY A 74 4.92 10.94 -7.48
CA GLY A 74 4.26 12.21 -7.78
C GLY A 74 4.13 13.14 -6.58
N LEU A 75 5.19 13.31 -5.79
CA LEU A 75 5.21 14.34 -4.76
C LEU A 75 5.32 15.71 -5.41
N GLN A 76 4.37 16.59 -5.11
CA GLN A 76 4.47 18.00 -5.49
C GLN A 76 5.68 18.62 -4.79
N THR A 77 6.47 19.39 -5.53
CA THR A 77 7.54 20.19 -4.94
C THR A 77 6.90 21.50 -4.45
N PRO A 78 6.78 21.73 -3.12
CA PRO A 78 6.22 22.97 -2.63
C PRO A 78 7.14 24.14 -2.99
N LEU A 79 6.56 25.33 -3.13
CA LEU A 79 7.35 26.56 -3.26
C LEU A 79 8.15 26.78 -1.97
N ALA A 80 9.35 27.35 -2.12
CA ALA A 80 10.11 27.83 -0.98
C ALA A 80 9.37 29.01 -0.30
N ALA A 81 9.53 29.14 1.02
CA ALA A 81 8.82 30.16 1.80
C ALA A 81 9.01 31.60 1.28
N TYR A 82 10.22 31.94 0.82
CA TYR A 82 10.49 33.27 0.26
C TYR A 82 9.72 33.54 -1.05
N GLN A 83 9.53 32.51 -1.90
CA GLN A 83 8.78 32.63 -3.14
C GLN A 83 7.30 32.81 -2.84
N TYR A 84 6.79 32.07 -1.85
CA TYR A 84 5.42 32.24 -1.38
C TYR A 84 5.18 33.67 -0.86
N ALA A 85 6.07 34.19 -0.01
CA ALA A 85 5.99 35.55 0.49
C ALA A 85 5.98 36.59 -0.65
N TYR A 86 6.76 36.33 -1.72
CA TYR A 86 6.89 37.26 -2.84
C TYR A 86 5.59 37.30 -3.65
N LEU A 87 5.06 36.13 -3.98
CA LEU A 87 3.81 36.00 -4.73
C LEU A 87 2.61 36.53 -3.94
N LEU A 88 2.60 36.38 -2.60
CA LEU A 88 1.55 36.97 -1.77
C LEU A 88 1.59 38.50 -1.79
N ASN A 89 2.78 39.09 -1.65
CA ASN A 89 2.94 40.54 -1.73
C ASN A 89 2.56 41.09 -3.12
N GLU A 90 2.94 40.40 -4.19
CA GLU A 90 2.55 40.76 -5.56
C GLU A 90 1.02 40.74 -5.71
N ALA A 91 0.35 39.70 -5.21
CA ALA A 91 -1.11 39.62 -5.22
C ALA A 91 -1.77 40.76 -4.40
N LEU A 92 -1.25 41.06 -3.21
CA LEU A 92 -1.78 42.15 -2.37
C LEU A 92 -1.63 43.52 -3.03
N LEU A 93 -0.49 43.77 -3.67
CA LEU A 93 -0.25 45.02 -4.40
C LEU A 93 -1.18 45.15 -5.61
N ASN A 94 -1.42 44.07 -6.35
CA ASN A 94 -2.38 44.04 -7.45
C ASN A 94 -3.82 44.31 -6.98
N ASP A 95 -4.15 43.92 -5.75
CA ASP A 95 -5.43 44.20 -5.09
C ASP A 95 -5.47 45.60 -4.42
N GLY A 96 -4.42 46.41 -4.54
CA GLY A 96 -4.33 47.73 -3.91
C GLY A 96 -4.15 47.72 -2.38
N ARG A 97 -3.73 46.58 -1.81
CA ARG A 97 -3.48 46.38 -0.38
C ARG A 97 -2.00 46.57 -0.05
N SER A 98 -1.72 46.85 1.22
CA SER A 98 -0.34 46.90 1.71
C SER A 98 0.30 45.50 1.71
N PRO A 99 1.60 45.38 1.40
CA PRO A 99 2.35 44.12 1.50
C PRO A 99 2.28 43.51 2.90
N ALA A 100 2.22 42.17 2.97
CA ALA A 100 2.25 41.43 4.24
C ALA A 100 3.67 41.18 4.75
N TYR A 101 4.65 41.07 3.83
CA TYR A 101 6.06 40.80 4.15
C TYR A 101 6.96 41.98 3.75
N THR A 102 8.01 42.22 4.53
CA THR A 102 9.02 43.25 4.30
C THR A 102 10.27 42.70 3.59
N GLY A 103 11.14 43.59 3.11
CA GLY A 103 12.47 43.24 2.57
C GLY A 103 13.29 42.34 3.52
N ALA A 104 13.25 42.66 4.81
CA ALA A 104 13.96 41.89 5.84
C ALA A 104 13.39 40.48 6.02
N ASP A 105 12.06 40.30 5.89
CA ASP A 105 11.42 39.00 5.99
C ASP A 105 11.82 38.09 4.81
N PHE A 106 11.97 38.67 3.61
CA PHE A 106 12.49 37.93 2.45
C PHE A 106 13.91 37.43 2.66
N ASP A 107 14.79 38.30 3.16
CA ASP A 107 16.17 37.93 3.48
C ASP A 107 16.21 36.90 4.61
N ALA A 108 15.30 36.99 5.59
CA ALA A 108 15.18 36.02 6.66
C ALA A 108 14.78 34.63 6.16
N TYR A 109 13.76 34.52 5.30
CA TYR A 109 13.37 33.26 4.66
C TYR A 109 14.46 32.71 3.74
N ARG A 110 15.12 33.56 2.96
CA ARG A 110 16.09 33.14 1.94
C ARG A 110 17.43 32.70 2.55
N ASN A 111 17.91 33.44 3.54
CA ASN A 111 19.21 33.21 4.16
C ASN A 111 19.12 32.36 5.44
N GLY A 112 17.90 32.09 5.93
CA GLY A 112 17.66 31.31 7.14
C GLY A 112 18.20 31.98 8.40
N THR A 113 18.24 33.32 8.45
CA THR A 113 18.78 34.07 9.59
C THR A 113 17.86 34.04 10.81
N ASP A 114 16.57 33.75 10.61
CA ASP A 114 15.59 33.47 11.68
C ASP A 114 14.77 32.21 11.36
N PRO A 115 15.29 31.01 11.63
CA PRO A 115 14.60 29.76 11.30
C PRO A 115 13.30 29.51 12.07
N ASN A 116 13.08 30.19 13.21
CA ASN A 116 11.91 29.98 14.06
C ASN A 116 10.76 30.90 13.68
N GLY A 117 11.02 32.17 13.38
CA GLY A 117 10.01 33.10 12.87
C GLY A 117 9.78 32.97 11.35
N HIS A 118 10.81 32.55 10.61
CA HIS A 118 10.80 32.48 9.15
C HIS A 118 11.21 31.08 8.62
N PRO A 119 10.50 30.01 9.00
CA PRO A 119 10.84 28.65 8.59
C PRO A 119 10.57 28.40 7.10
N ASP A 120 11.52 27.75 6.42
CA ASP A 120 11.35 27.19 5.07
C ASP A 120 11.40 25.65 5.14
N VAL A 121 10.28 25.05 5.55
CA VAL A 121 10.19 23.60 5.82
C VAL A 121 9.45 22.89 4.70
N ASN A 122 10.13 21.98 4.01
CA ASN A 122 9.49 21.04 3.12
C ASN A 122 8.80 19.91 3.92
N TRP A 123 7.53 20.12 4.24
CA TRP A 123 6.74 19.18 5.02
C TRP A 123 6.66 17.78 4.41
N TYR A 124 6.64 17.64 3.08
CA TYR A 124 6.63 16.31 2.44
C TYR A 124 7.89 15.51 2.80
N ASN A 125 9.06 16.13 2.78
CA ASN A 125 10.30 15.46 3.19
C ASN A 125 10.34 15.23 4.72
N THR A 126 9.73 16.12 5.50
CA THR A 126 9.70 16.01 6.96
C THR A 126 8.78 14.88 7.43
N ILE A 127 7.62 14.68 6.79
CA ILE A 127 6.61 13.71 7.24
C ILE A 127 6.69 12.37 6.50
N LEU A 128 7.21 12.34 5.26
CA LEU A 128 7.27 11.13 4.45
C LEU A 128 8.67 10.50 4.45
N ARG A 129 8.71 9.17 4.51
CA ARG A 129 9.88 8.36 4.20
C ARG A 129 10.06 8.32 2.69
N LYS A 130 11.30 8.52 2.24
CA LYS A 130 11.64 8.56 0.82
C LYS A 130 11.55 7.17 0.17
N ASN A 131 12.07 6.16 0.86
CA ASN A 131 12.17 4.77 0.37
C ASN A 131 11.78 3.77 1.49
N PRO A 132 10.52 3.71 1.94
CA PRO A 132 10.07 2.63 2.82
C PRO A 132 10.36 1.25 2.22
N LEU A 133 10.75 0.31 3.09
CA LEU A 133 11.10 -1.05 2.71
C LEU A 133 9.86 -1.94 2.67
N LEU A 134 9.81 -2.82 1.67
CA LEU A 134 8.86 -3.91 1.55
C LEU A 134 9.65 -5.21 1.55
N THR A 135 9.29 -6.14 2.42
CA THR A 135 9.89 -7.49 2.47
C THR A 135 8.80 -8.54 2.51
N ARG A 136 8.97 -9.58 1.69
CA ARG A 136 8.07 -10.72 1.65
C ARG A 136 8.88 -12.01 1.71
N TYR A 137 8.53 -12.90 2.62
CA TYR A 137 9.06 -14.25 2.69
C TYR A 137 7.93 -15.24 2.52
N ASN A 138 8.12 -16.22 1.65
CA ASN A 138 7.14 -17.25 1.39
C ASN A 138 7.81 -18.62 1.39
N LEU A 139 7.24 -19.55 2.13
CA LEU A 139 7.71 -20.91 2.28
C LEU A 139 6.55 -21.85 1.95
N ASN A 140 6.71 -22.72 0.97
CA ASN A 140 5.73 -23.76 0.66
C ASN A 140 6.38 -25.13 0.68
N VAL A 141 5.67 -26.09 1.27
CA VAL A 141 6.00 -27.51 1.25
C VAL A 141 4.80 -28.25 0.69
N ASN A 142 4.99 -29.06 -0.34
CA ASN A 142 3.94 -29.95 -0.82
C ASN A 142 4.51 -31.34 -1.11
N GLY A 143 3.67 -32.36 -1.01
CA GLY A 143 4.07 -33.71 -1.36
C GLY A 143 3.13 -34.76 -0.79
N GLY A 144 3.53 -36.02 -0.91
CA GLY A 144 2.80 -37.15 -0.36
C GLY A 144 2.65 -38.30 -1.34
N GLY A 145 2.08 -39.40 -0.85
CA GLY A 145 1.84 -40.60 -1.65
C GLY A 145 0.48 -40.60 -2.34
N ASN A 146 0.14 -41.73 -2.96
CA ASN A 146 -1.19 -41.92 -3.53
C ASN A 146 -2.30 -42.00 -2.46
N THR A 147 -1.95 -42.35 -1.21
CA THR A 147 -2.88 -42.53 -0.09
C THR A 147 -3.09 -41.25 0.74
N ALA A 148 -2.05 -40.42 0.91
CA ALA A 148 -2.11 -39.19 1.68
C ALA A 148 -1.24 -38.11 1.04
N ARG A 149 -1.78 -36.90 0.89
CA ARG A 149 -1.13 -35.74 0.27
C ARG A 149 -1.28 -34.53 1.19
N TYR A 150 -0.29 -33.66 1.20
CA TYR A 150 -0.26 -32.47 2.05
C TYR A 150 0.27 -31.26 1.29
N ILE A 151 -0.15 -30.08 1.73
CA ILE A 151 0.39 -28.78 1.33
C ILE A 151 0.45 -27.91 2.59
N VAL A 152 1.58 -27.26 2.82
CA VAL A 152 1.76 -26.31 3.92
C VAL A 152 2.37 -25.07 3.34
N SER A 153 1.75 -23.91 3.56
CA SER A 153 2.29 -22.62 3.14
C SER A 153 2.36 -21.65 4.30
N LEU A 154 3.47 -20.91 4.36
CA LEU A 154 3.72 -19.84 5.31
C LEU A 154 4.18 -18.60 4.56
N SER A 155 3.48 -17.49 4.77
CA SER A 155 3.77 -16.22 4.14
C SER A 155 3.94 -15.13 5.20
N TYR A 156 5.02 -14.37 5.09
CA TYR A 156 5.29 -13.17 5.87
C TYR A 156 5.41 -11.97 4.96
N LEU A 157 4.68 -10.92 5.29
CA LEU A 157 4.79 -9.64 4.62
C LEU A 157 5.03 -8.55 5.67
N ASN A 158 6.10 -7.80 5.49
CA ASN A 158 6.36 -6.58 6.23
C ASN A 158 6.50 -5.40 5.26
N GLN A 159 5.59 -4.45 5.40
CA GLN A 159 5.57 -3.22 4.60
C GLN A 159 5.71 -2.01 5.52
N ASP A 160 6.80 -1.27 5.37
CA ASP A 160 6.95 0.01 6.05
C ASP A 160 5.97 1.04 5.49
N GLY A 161 5.38 1.82 6.40
CA GLY A 161 4.53 2.94 6.02
C GLY A 161 5.34 4.06 5.38
N HIS A 162 4.67 4.84 4.51
CA HIS A 162 5.28 6.03 3.92
C HIS A 162 5.46 7.18 4.91
N PHE A 163 4.83 7.16 6.09
CA PHE A 163 4.98 8.22 7.07
C PHE A 163 6.12 7.93 8.05
N LYS A 164 6.88 8.97 8.40
CA LYS A 164 7.81 8.92 9.52
C LYS A 164 7.00 8.94 10.81
N THR A 165 7.10 7.87 11.58
CA THR A 165 6.51 7.77 12.92
C THR A 165 7.55 8.18 13.95
N ASP A 166 7.17 9.06 14.86
CA ASP A 166 7.95 9.40 16.05
C ASP A 166 7.66 8.37 17.17
N ASN A 167 8.63 8.08 18.04
CA ASN A 167 8.43 7.18 19.19
C ASN A 167 7.37 7.69 20.18
N THR A 168 7.05 8.98 20.14
CA THR A 168 5.96 9.59 20.92
C THR A 168 4.57 9.36 20.31
N ASN A 169 4.49 8.89 19.07
CA ASN A 169 3.24 8.63 18.37
C ASN A 169 2.84 7.15 18.52
N SER A 170 1.67 6.90 19.13
CA SER A 170 1.14 5.54 19.34
C SER A 170 0.62 4.87 18.06
N TYR A 171 0.51 5.61 16.95
CA TYR A 171 0.00 5.08 15.68
C TYR A 171 1.12 4.55 14.78
N ASN A 172 1.13 3.23 14.60
CA ASN A 172 2.03 2.57 13.65
C ASN A 172 1.40 2.57 12.24
N THR A 173 2.16 3.04 11.26
CA THR A 173 1.75 3.03 9.84
C THR A 173 2.34 1.86 9.06
N ASN A 174 3.24 1.09 9.69
CA ASN A 174 3.74 -0.16 9.13
C ASN A 174 2.64 -1.22 9.18
N LYS A 175 2.56 -2.03 8.12
CA LYS A 175 1.64 -3.16 8.04
C LYS A 175 2.44 -4.45 8.06
N VAL A 176 2.08 -5.32 8.99
CA VAL A 176 2.65 -6.67 9.11
C VAL A 176 1.51 -7.66 8.92
N PHE A 177 1.70 -8.60 8.00
CA PHE A 177 0.76 -9.69 7.75
C PHE A 177 1.46 -11.04 7.84
N TRP A 178 0.77 -11.99 8.45
CA TRP A 178 1.16 -13.39 8.50
C TRP A 178 0.00 -14.22 7.96
N HIS A 179 0.31 -15.14 7.06
CA HIS A 179 -0.67 -16.09 6.55
C HIS A 179 -0.12 -17.50 6.67
N GLN A 180 -0.97 -18.42 7.08
CA GLN A 180 -0.67 -19.84 7.21
C GLN A 180 -1.82 -20.66 6.60
N LEU A 181 -1.47 -21.61 5.75
CA LEU A 181 -2.40 -22.59 5.17
C LEU A 181 -1.87 -24.00 5.45
N PHE A 182 -2.76 -24.90 5.84
CA PHE A 182 -2.49 -26.31 6.14
C PHE A 182 -3.25 -27.24 5.21
#